data_AF-A0A1Q7BQU5-F1
#
_entry.id   AF-A0A1Q7BQU5-F1
#
_cell.length_a   1.000
_cell.length_b   1.000
_cell.length_c   1.000
_cell.angle_alpha   90.00
_cell.angle_beta   90.00
_cell.angle_gamma   90.00
#
_symmetry.space_group_name_H-M   'P 1'
#
loop_
_entity.id
_entity.type
_entity.pdbx_description
1 polymer ?
#
loop_
_entity_poly.entity_id
_entity_poly.type
_entity_poly.pdbx_seq_one_letter_code
_entity_poly.pdbx_strand_id
1 'polypeptide(L)'
;MSGTAGAVGSAPIASAGGGNHDGTPTNATVFTATGLNLTFSGAATTFDLFVDAGTAVGNGTQVRVSYDLTGDGTFDRVETYHYFATDPVNGYEHYTQGTGLLSSSGALGNMAHGTVKVEVWNAIGPGPSTLGVGNQSVVHLPFS
;
A
#
# COMPACT_ATOMS: atom_id res chain seq x y z
N MET A 1 -4.88 16.61 -0.09
CA MET A 1 -5.84 16.68 1.04
C MET A 1 -5.45 15.67 2.13
N SER A 2 -5.80 15.92 3.39
CA SER A 2 -5.62 14.97 4.50
C SER A 2 -6.99 14.56 5.04
N GLY A 3 -7.34 13.27 4.98
CA GLY A 3 -8.51 12.74 5.69
C GLY A 3 -8.28 12.80 7.20
N THR A 4 -9.34 12.87 8.00
CA THR A 4 -9.17 12.77 9.46
C THR A 4 -8.66 11.38 9.80
N ALA A 5 -7.45 11.31 10.37
CA ALA A 5 -6.87 10.05 10.83
C ALA A 5 -7.73 9.41 11.91
N GLY A 6 -7.87 8.08 11.84
CA GLY A 6 -8.48 7.30 12.92
C GLY A 6 -7.59 7.23 14.15
N ALA A 7 -8.11 6.68 15.25
CA ALA A 7 -7.30 6.33 16.40
C ALA A 7 -6.25 5.26 16.05
N VAL A 8 -5.12 5.24 16.78
CA VAL A 8 -4.06 4.22 16.66
C VAL A 8 -4.69 2.83 16.63
N GLY A 9 -4.26 2.01 15.67
CA GLY A 9 -4.69 0.62 15.57
C GLY A 9 -3.74 -0.20 14.71
N SER A 10 -4.07 -1.47 14.51
CA SER A 10 -3.29 -2.37 13.66
C SER A 10 -4.21 -3.19 12.76
N ALA A 11 -3.77 -3.44 11.52
CA ALA A 11 -4.37 -4.42 10.62
C ALA A 11 -3.40 -5.59 10.41
N PRO A 12 -3.90 -6.85 10.34
CA PRO A 12 -3.04 -7.98 10.04
C PRO A 12 -2.56 -7.94 8.59
N ILE A 13 -1.38 -8.51 8.31
CA ILE A 13 -0.92 -8.88 6.97
C ILE A 13 -0.65 -10.39 7.02
N ALA A 14 -1.34 -11.14 6.17
CA ALA A 14 -1.21 -12.59 6.13
C ALA A 14 0.19 -13.03 5.67
N SER A 15 0.59 -14.24 6.08
CA SER A 15 1.81 -14.89 5.59
C SER A 15 1.76 -15.13 4.07
N ALA A 16 2.93 -15.09 3.42
CA ALA A 16 3.10 -15.52 2.02
C ALA A 16 3.02 -17.05 1.86
N GLY A 17 2.92 -17.79 2.98
CA GLY A 17 2.86 -19.25 3.01
C GLY A 17 4.17 -19.93 2.60
N GLY A 18 5.30 -19.22 2.70
CA GLY A 18 6.60 -19.68 2.20
C GLY A 18 6.76 -19.62 0.67
N GLY A 19 5.78 -19.08 -0.05
CA GLY A 19 5.86 -18.82 -1.49
C GLY A 19 6.51 -17.47 -1.82
N ASN A 20 6.70 -17.23 -3.13
CA ASN A 20 7.10 -15.94 -3.68
C ASN A 20 5.95 -15.36 -4.50
N HIS A 21 5.44 -14.22 -4.05
CA HIS A 21 4.36 -13.45 -4.67
C HIS A 21 4.82 -12.00 -4.94
N ASP A 22 6.10 -11.82 -5.21
CA ASP A 22 6.65 -10.51 -5.59
C ASP A 22 5.94 -9.96 -6.84
N GLY A 23 5.45 -8.74 -6.72
CA GLY A 23 4.69 -8.05 -7.75
C GLY A 23 3.24 -8.52 -7.93
N THR A 24 2.79 -9.54 -7.18
CA THR A 24 1.43 -10.09 -7.30
C THR A 24 0.76 -10.16 -5.94
N PRO A 25 -0.24 -9.29 -5.65
CA PRO A 25 -0.96 -9.34 -4.38
C PRO A 25 -1.52 -10.73 -4.07
N THR A 26 -1.26 -11.20 -2.86
CA THR A 26 -1.82 -12.44 -2.32
C THR A 26 -2.31 -12.19 -0.89
N ASN A 27 -3.51 -12.68 -0.56
CA ASN A 27 -4.12 -12.51 0.78
C ASN A 27 -4.02 -11.06 1.33
N ALA A 28 -4.16 -10.08 0.43
CA ALA A 28 -3.82 -8.69 0.74
C ALA A 28 -4.80 -8.07 1.73
N THR A 29 -4.26 -7.21 2.58
CA THR A 29 -5.05 -6.27 3.37
C THR A 29 -5.38 -5.08 2.48
N VAL A 30 -6.67 -4.88 2.24
CA VAL A 30 -7.17 -3.94 1.23
C VAL A 30 -7.84 -2.74 1.90
N PHE A 31 -7.45 -1.55 1.46
CA PHE A 31 -8.07 -0.28 1.83
C PHE A 31 -8.60 0.41 0.58
N THR A 32 -9.82 0.95 0.65
CA THR A 32 -10.44 1.65 -0.48
C THR A 32 -10.94 3.04 -0.06
N ALA A 33 -10.71 4.01 -0.93
CA ALA A 33 -11.31 5.34 -0.87
C ALA A 33 -12.08 5.57 -2.17
N THR A 34 -13.37 5.86 -2.07
CA THR A 34 -14.29 5.96 -3.22
C THR A 34 -14.94 7.34 -3.31
N GLY A 35 -15.54 7.65 -4.45
CA GLY A 35 -16.24 8.93 -4.67
C GLY A 35 -15.31 10.14 -4.74
N LEU A 36 -14.06 9.91 -5.13
CA LEU A 36 -13.02 10.93 -5.16
C LEU A 36 -13.17 11.85 -6.38
N ASN A 37 -13.16 13.15 -6.13
CA ASN A 37 -13.23 14.20 -7.16
C ASN A 37 -12.04 15.14 -6.94
N LEU A 38 -10.91 14.83 -7.57
CA LEU A 38 -9.61 15.43 -7.25
C LEU A 38 -8.87 15.82 -8.52
N THR A 39 -8.10 16.91 -8.46
CA THR A 39 -7.29 17.36 -9.60
C THR A 39 -5.87 16.81 -9.50
N PHE A 40 -5.36 16.22 -10.57
CA PHE A 40 -4.00 15.69 -10.60
C PHE A 40 -2.99 16.84 -10.53
N SER A 41 -2.06 16.74 -9.59
CA SER A 41 -1.10 17.81 -9.27
C SER A 41 0.23 17.72 -10.03
N GLY A 42 0.46 16.64 -10.79
CA GLY A 42 1.77 16.33 -11.38
C GLY A 42 2.75 15.67 -10.41
N ALA A 43 2.37 15.47 -9.13
CA ALA A 43 3.18 14.78 -8.14
C ALA A 43 3.20 13.25 -8.35
N ALA A 44 4.09 12.57 -7.63
CA ALA A 44 4.09 11.12 -7.51
C ALA A 44 3.37 10.66 -6.24
N THR A 45 2.89 9.42 -6.23
CA THR A 45 2.42 8.75 -5.01
C THR A 45 3.58 8.62 -4.02
N THR A 46 3.32 8.99 -2.76
CA THR A 46 4.27 8.78 -1.65
C THR A 46 3.56 8.13 -0.47
N PHE A 47 4.28 7.43 0.38
CA PHE A 47 3.72 6.74 1.54
C PHE A 47 4.76 6.51 2.62
N ASP A 48 4.27 6.36 3.85
CA ASP A 48 5.02 5.87 4.99
C ASP A 48 4.15 4.83 5.69
N LEU A 49 4.50 3.55 5.56
CA LEU A 49 3.77 2.43 6.13
C LEU A 49 4.55 1.85 7.31
N PHE A 50 3.89 1.77 8.45
CA PHE A 50 4.42 1.19 9.68
C PHE A 50 4.20 -0.31 9.64
N VAL A 51 5.25 -1.09 9.36
CA VAL A 51 5.18 -2.54 9.20
C VAL A 51 6.00 -3.22 10.29
N ASP A 52 5.44 -4.25 10.91
CA ASP A 52 6.12 -5.05 11.95
C ASP A 52 5.92 -6.54 11.66
N ALA A 53 7.00 -7.27 11.42
CA ALA A 53 6.98 -8.72 11.18
C ALA A 53 7.08 -9.55 12.48
N GLY A 54 7.09 -8.89 13.64
CA GLY A 54 7.33 -9.49 14.93
C GLY A 54 8.69 -10.20 14.94
N THR A 55 8.68 -11.50 15.19
CA THR A 55 9.90 -12.33 15.14
C THR A 55 10.00 -13.19 13.87
N ALA A 56 9.21 -12.90 12.83
CA ALA A 56 9.17 -13.71 11.61
C ALA A 56 10.36 -13.40 10.69
N VAL A 57 11.23 -14.40 10.51
CA VAL A 57 12.42 -14.28 9.65
C VAL A 57 12.04 -14.36 8.17
N GLY A 58 12.60 -13.44 7.37
CA GLY A 58 12.50 -13.47 5.91
C GLY A 58 11.17 -12.97 5.36
N ASN A 59 10.41 -12.20 6.15
CA ASN A 59 9.23 -11.51 5.66
C ASN A 59 9.61 -10.32 4.77
N GLY A 60 8.82 -10.12 3.72
CA GLY A 60 8.94 -8.98 2.82
C GLY A 60 7.56 -8.44 2.50
N THR A 61 7.23 -7.26 3.01
CA THR A 61 5.92 -6.63 2.80
C THR A 61 5.95 -5.75 1.55
N GLN A 62 4.90 -5.80 0.73
CA GLN A 62 4.78 -5.08 -0.52
C GLN A 62 3.46 -4.32 -0.59
N VAL A 63 3.46 -3.19 -1.29
CA VAL A 63 2.28 -2.38 -1.52
C VAL A 63 2.01 -2.15 -3.01
N ARG A 64 0.72 -2.15 -3.36
CA ARG A 64 0.19 -1.72 -4.64
C ARG A 64 -0.85 -0.64 -4.42
N VAL A 65 -0.77 0.42 -5.21
CA VAL A 65 -1.77 1.49 -5.26
C VAL A 65 -2.40 1.48 -6.66
N SER A 66 -3.72 1.33 -6.71
CA SER A 66 -4.50 1.29 -7.94
C SER A 66 -5.50 2.43 -7.96
N TYR A 67 -5.63 3.11 -9.10
CA TYR A 67 -6.46 4.29 -9.31
C TYR A 67 -7.46 4.03 -10.43
N ASP A 68 -8.74 4.08 -10.09
CA ASP A 68 -9.85 4.23 -11.02
C ASP A 68 -10.14 5.74 -11.06
N LEU A 69 -9.73 6.38 -12.15
CA LEU A 69 -9.82 7.83 -12.31
C LEU A 69 -11.22 8.25 -12.78
N THR A 70 -11.93 7.37 -13.49
CA THR A 70 -13.21 7.70 -14.13
C THR A 70 -14.44 7.25 -13.35
N GLY A 71 -14.25 6.44 -12.31
CA GLY A 71 -15.33 5.87 -11.49
C GLY A 71 -16.08 4.74 -12.19
N ASP A 72 -15.50 4.13 -13.22
CA ASP A 72 -16.14 3.07 -14.01
C ASP A 72 -15.91 1.65 -13.43
N GLY A 73 -15.15 1.54 -12.34
CA GLY A 73 -14.82 0.29 -11.68
C GLY A 73 -13.60 -0.43 -12.25
N THR A 74 -12.92 0.16 -13.24
CA THR A 74 -11.64 -0.33 -13.77
C THR A 74 -10.48 0.57 -13.33
N PHE A 75 -9.30 -0.02 -13.11
CA PHE A 75 -8.12 0.76 -12.69
C PHE A 75 -7.35 1.26 -13.91
N ASP A 76 -7.34 2.58 -14.10
CA ASP A 76 -6.60 3.28 -15.15
C ASP A 76 -5.09 3.33 -14.88
N ARG A 77 -4.69 3.41 -13.60
CA ARG A 77 -3.29 3.46 -13.17
C ARG A 77 -3.06 2.46 -12.06
N VAL A 78 -2.03 1.63 -12.19
CA VAL A 78 -1.59 0.70 -11.15
C VAL A 78 -0.11 0.90 -10.90
N GLU A 79 0.27 1.01 -9.64
CA GLU A 79 1.66 1.18 -9.19
C GLU A 79 1.97 0.09 -8.17
N THR A 80 2.98 -0.75 -8.45
CA THR A 80 3.48 -1.75 -7.50
C THR A 80 4.90 -1.38 -7.11
N TYR A 81 5.18 -1.32 -5.81
CA TYR A 81 6.49 -0.96 -5.27
C TYR A 81 7.30 -2.21 -4.94
N HIS A 82 8.63 -2.11 -4.91
CA HIS A 82 9.46 -3.21 -4.41
C HIS A 82 9.10 -3.54 -2.96
N TYR A 83 9.11 -4.82 -2.62
CA TYR A 83 8.89 -5.25 -1.25
C TYR A 83 9.96 -4.68 -0.32
N PHE A 84 9.57 -4.43 0.91
CA PHE A 84 10.44 -4.04 2.01
C PHE A 84 10.71 -5.26 2.87
N ALA A 85 11.98 -5.68 2.92
CA ALA A 85 12.42 -6.74 3.82
C ALA A 85 12.45 -6.20 5.24
N THR A 86 11.66 -6.82 6.12
CA THR A 86 11.54 -6.45 7.54
C THR A 86 12.55 -7.19 8.39
N ASP A 87 13.02 -6.56 9.45
CA ASP A 87 13.81 -7.19 10.50
C ASP A 87 12.91 -8.05 11.42
N PRO A 88 13.35 -9.26 11.84
CA PRO A 88 12.58 -10.14 12.71
C PRO A 88 12.68 -9.71 14.19
N VAL A 89 12.43 -8.44 14.46
CA VAL A 89 12.40 -7.84 15.79
C VAL A 89 11.09 -7.06 15.95
N ASN A 90 10.41 -7.25 17.08
CA ASN A 90 9.18 -6.51 17.37
C ASN A 90 9.42 -5.00 17.32
N GLY A 91 8.51 -4.28 16.67
CA GLY A 91 8.57 -2.84 16.48
C GLY A 91 8.25 -2.46 15.03
N TYR A 92 7.58 -1.32 14.86
CA TYR A 92 7.27 -0.82 13.52
C TYR A 92 8.51 -0.28 12.82
N GLU A 93 8.75 -0.80 11.63
CA GLU A 93 9.68 -0.27 10.64
C GLU A 93 8.94 0.57 9.60
N HIS A 94 9.68 1.48 8.95
CA HIS A 94 9.14 2.42 7.97
C HIS A 94 9.34 1.92 6.55
N TYR A 95 8.29 1.35 5.96
CA TYR A 95 8.23 1.04 4.54
C TYR A 95 7.74 2.27 3.76
N THR A 96 8.63 2.87 2.96
CA THR A 96 8.34 4.07 2.17
C THR A 96 8.49 3.82 0.68
N GLN A 97 7.97 4.74 -0.16
CA GLN A 97 8.17 4.68 -1.62
C GLN A 97 9.64 4.68 -2.06
N GLY A 98 10.57 5.00 -1.14
CA GLY A 98 12.01 4.97 -1.38
C GLY A 98 12.57 3.59 -1.75
N THR A 99 11.83 2.50 -1.49
CA THR A 99 12.20 1.16 -2.02
C THR A 99 12.12 1.08 -3.55
N GLY A 100 11.39 2.02 -4.18
CA GLY A 100 11.28 2.15 -5.62
C GLY A 100 10.06 1.45 -6.23
N LEU A 101 9.68 1.91 -7.42
CA LEU A 101 8.64 1.28 -8.23
C LEU A 101 9.16 -0.02 -8.84
N LEU A 102 8.49 -1.13 -8.56
CA LEU A 102 8.72 -2.41 -9.25
C LEU A 102 8.06 -2.39 -10.63
N SER A 103 6.81 -1.91 -10.72
CA SER A 103 6.08 -1.81 -11.97
C SER A 103 5.01 -0.73 -11.92
N SER A 104 4.66 -0.19 -13.10
CA SER A 104 3.48 0.65 -13.23
C SER A 104 2.83 0.51 -14.60
N SER A 105 1.53 0.73 -14.68
CA SER A 105 0.76 0.75 -15.94
C SER A 105 -0.13 1.99 -16.00
N GLY A 106 -0.47 2.43 -17.23
CA GLY A 106 -1.31 3.59 -17.44
C GLY A 106 -0.68 4.90 -16.95
N ALA A 107 -1.51 5.94 -16.82
CA ALA A 107 -1.09 7.29 -16.46
C ALA A 107 -2.01 7.88 -15.39
N LEU A 108 -1.45 8.74 -14.55
CA LEU A 108 -2.23 9.57 -13.63
C LEU A 108 -2.94 10.69 -14.40
N GLY A 109 -4.12 11.07 -13.92
CA GLY A 109 -4.97 12.12 -14.48
C GLY A 109 -6.06 12.49 -13.47
N ASN A 110 -6.86 13.50 -13.75
CA ASN A 110 -7.91 13.94 -12.81
C ASN A 110 -8.87 12.81 -12.44
N MET A 111 -9.35 12.82 -11.19
CA MET A 111 -10.36 11.88 -10.72
C MET A 111 -11.75 12.51 -10.78
N ALA A 112 -12.70 11.79 -11.34
CA ALA A 112 -14.13 12.11 -11.31
C ALA A 112 -14.89 10.90 -10.79
N HIS A 113 -15.49 11.02 -9.60
CA HIS A 113 -16.10 9.90 -8.86
C HIS A 113 -15.20 8.66 -8.73
N GLY A 114 -13.89 8.86 -8.74
CA GLY A 114 -12.92 7.78 -8.83
C GLY A 114 -12.72 7.02 -7.52
N THR A 115 -11.93 5.94 -7.61
CA THR A 115 -11.57 5.05 -6.51
C THR A 115 -10.05 4.88 -6.41
N VAL A 116 -9.50 4.97 -5.19
CA VAL A 116 -8.16 4.49 -4.90
C VAL A 116 -8.26 3.22 -4.07
N LYS A 117 -7.52 2.18 -4.49
CA LYS A 117 -7.35 0.92 -3.77
C LYS A 117 -5.88 0.76 -3.38
N VAL A 118 -5.63 0.53 -2.10
CA VAL A 118 -4.31 0.18 -1.56
C VAL A 118 -4.35 -1.27 -1.12
N GLU A 119 -3.42 -2.08 -1.62
CA GLU A 119 -3.27 -3.49 -1.29
C GLU A 119 -1.90 -3.67 -0.63
N VAL A 120 -1.87 -4.20 0.59
CA VAL A 120 -0.63 -4.50 1.33
C VAL A 120 -0.58 -6.01 1.60
N TRP A 121 0.51 -6.67 1.25
CA TRP A 121 0.69 -8.11 1.45
C TRP A 121 2.13 -8.46 1.79
N ASN A 122 2.36 -9.63 2.38
CA ASN A 122 3.69 -10.22 2.38
C ASN A 122 3.94 -10.89 1.03
N ALA A 123 4.87 -10.35 0.27
CA ALA A 123 5.34 -10.92 -1.00
C ALA A 123 6.16 -12.20 -0.78
N ILE A 124 6.91 -12.26 0.32
CA ILE A 124 7.70 -13.41 0.74
C ILE A 124 7.59 -13.60 2.25
N GLY A 125 8.01 -14.78 2.72
CA GLY A 125 8.18 -15.08 4.13
C GLY A 125 7.10 -16.02 4.70
N PRO A 126 7.44 -16.79 5.74
CA PRO A 126 6.54 -17.79 6.30
C PRO A 126 5.61 -17.24 7.40
N GLY A 127 5.88 -16.05 7.95
CA GLY A 127 5.12 -15.49 9.06
C GLY A 127 4.14 -14.38 8.66
N PRO A 128 3.13 -14.08 9.49
CA PRO A 128 2.33 -12.87 9.32
C PRO A 128 3.15 -11.61 9.67
N SER A 129 2.67 -10.45 9.24
CA SER A 129 3.12 -9.13 9.69
C SER A 129 1.93 -8.32 10.22
N THR A 130 2.17 -7.15 10.80
CA THR A 130 1.14 -6.18 11.16
C THR A 130 1.42 -4.84 10.50
N LEU A 131 0.35 -4.15 10.12
CA LEU A 131 0.38 -2.80 9.59
C LEU A 131 -0.21 -1.85 10.63
N GLY A 132 0.53 -0.83 11.05
CA GLY A 132 0.01 0.24 11.89
C GLY A 132 -1.01 1.08 11.09
N VAL A 133 -2.21 1.27 11.60
CA VAL A 133 -3.29 2.04 10.94
C VAL A 133 -3.80 3.16 11.87
N GLY A 134 -4.75 3.95 11.39
CA GLY A 134 -5.23 5.12 12.12
C GLY A 134 -4.35 6.33 11.85
N ASN A 135 -3.52 6.71 12.81
CA ASN A 135 -2.61 7.87 12.73
C ASN A 135 -1.14 7.48 12.50
N GLN A 136 -0.86 6.22 12.17
CA GLN A 136 0.49 5.71 11.92
C GLN A 136 0.83 5.73 10.43
N SER A 137 0.29 4.77 9.66
CA SER A 137 0.56 4.70 8.21
C SER A 137 -0.21 5.72 7.41
N VAL A 138 0.42 6.26 6.37
CA VAL A 138 -0.17 7.24 5.46
C VAL A 138 0.20 6.95 4.00
N VAL A 139 -0.76 7.14 3.11
CA VAL A 139 -0.54 7.20 1.65
C VAL A 139 -0.95 8.59 1.18
N HIS A 140 -0.01 9.33 0.62
CA HIS A 140 -0.24 10.63 0.01
C HIS A 140 -0.48 10.46 -1.49
N LEU A 141 -1.73 10.68 -1.88
CA LEU A 141 -2.14 10.61 -3.28
C LEU A 141 -1.66 11.87 -4.04
N PRO A 142 -1.31 11.76 -5.33
CA PRO A 142 -0.75 12.86 -6.12
C PRO A 142 -1.78 13.89 -6.60
N PHE A 143 -2.75 14.25 -5.76
CA PHE A 143 -3.86 15.14 -6.10
C PHE A 143 -4.05 16.29 -5.11
N SER A 144 -4.63 17.40 -5.60
CA SER A 144 -5.05 18.57 -4.81
C SER A 144 -6.53 18.54 -4.48
#